data_AF-A0A924EWQ0-F1
#
_entry.id   AF-A0A924EWQ0-F1
#
_cell.length_a   1.000
_cell.length_b   1.000
_cell.length_c   1.000
_cell.angle_alpha   90.00
_cell.angle_beta   90.00
_cell.angle_gamma   90.00
#
_symmetry.space_group_name_H-M   'P 1'
#
loop_
_entity.id
_entity.type
_entity.pdbx_description
1 polymer ?
#
loop_
_entity_poly.entity_id
_entity_poly.type
_entity_poly.pdbx_seq_one_letter_code
_entity_poly.pdbx_strand_id
1 'polypeptide(L)'
;DSEKPTYIVDDVTLLAERRTNGAVIVSLQLEASVGLSAGVIGDIRAVAESHPGTAPLEVSWIDGRGSSSRFRSRTLTMAADGAALTELRALLGHERVRLVRGN
;
A
#
# COMPACT_ATOMS: atom_id res chain seq x y z
N ASP A 1 -10.55 -33.47 -13.70
CA ASP A 1 -11.43 -33.32 -12.55
C ASP A 1 -10.70 -32.45 -11.54
N SER A 2 -11.18 -31.24 -11.28
CA SER A 2 -10.50 -30.27 -10.41
C SER A 2 -11.41 -29.98 -9.23
N GLU A 3 -11.11 -30.62 -8.12
CA GLU A 3 -11.76 -30.44 -6.83
C GLU A 3 -11.65 -28.96 -6.40
N LYS A 4 -12.79 -28.28 -6.29
CA LYS A 4 -12.84 -26.91 -5.76
C LYS A 4 -12.86 -26.99 -4.24
N PRO A 5 -11.83 -26.48 -3.54
CA PRO A 5 -11.83 -26.48 -2.08
C PRO A 5 -13.01 -25.65 -1.55
N THR A 6 -13.67 -26.16 -0.52
CA THR A 6 -14.70 -25.40 0.22
C THR A 6 -14.01 -24.49 1.21
N TYR A 7 -14.20 -23.19 1.07
CA TYR A 7 -13.73 -22.20 2.03
C TYR A 7 -14.82 -21.93 3.07
N ILE A 8 -14.52 -22.21 4.34
CA ILE A 8 -15.36 -21.84 5.48
C ILE A 8 -14.73 -20.61 6.12
N VAL A 9 -15.49 -19.53 6.23
CA VAL A 9 -15.06 -18.27 6.85
C VAL A 9 -15.41 -18.35 8.33
N ASP A 10 -14.39 -18.30 9.19
CA ASP A 10 -14.54 -18.39 10.65
C ASP A 10 -14.76 -17.02 11.32
N ASP A 11 -14.22 -15.94 10.74
CA ASP A 11 -14.36 -14.57 11.28
C ASP A 11 -14.26 -13.49 10.19
N VAL A 12 -14.92 -12.33 10.42
CA VAL A 12 -14.92 -11.17 9.53
C VAL A 12 -14.67 -9.89 10.34
N THR A 13 -13.56 -9.20 10.06
CA THR A 13 -13.24 -7.90 10.66
C THR A 13 -13.51 -6.76 9.68
N LEU A 14 -14.07 -5.65 10.14
CA LEU A 14 -14.27 -4.47 9.30
C LEU A 14 -12.94 -3.81 8.90
N LEU A 15 -12.86 -3.35 7.66
CA LEU A 15 -11.67 -2.70 7.13
C LEU A 15 -11.35 -1.37 7.87
N ALA A 16 -12.38 -0.65 8.31
CA ALA A 16 -12.20 0.58 9.09
C ALA A 16 -11.48 0.32 10.43
N GLU A 17 -11.82 -0.78 11.10
CA GLU A 17 -11.18 -1.18 12.36
C GLU A 17 -9.73 -1.60 12.13
N ARG A 18 -9.46 -2.34 11.04
CA ARG A 18 -8.09 -2.75 10.65
C ARG A 18 -7.18 -1.56 10.34
N ARG A 19 -7.72 -0.50 9.73
CA ARG A 19 -6.96 0.73 9.41
C ARG A 19 -6.46 1.45 10.65
N THR A 20 -7.22 1.40 11.73
CA THR A 20 -6.91 2.11 12.97
C THR A 20 -5.84 1.39 13.80
N ASN A 21 -5.78 0.04 13.70
CA ASN A 21 -4.89 -0.80 14.51
C ASN A 21 -3.53 -1.11 13.87
N GLY A 22 -3.11 -0.36 12.84
CA GLY A 22 -1.85 -0.62 12.13
C GLY A 22 -1.81 -1.97 11.39
N ALA A 23 -2.97 -2.61 11.19
CA ALA A 23 -3.10 -3.91 10.54
C ALA A 23 -3.13 -3.81 9.00
N VAL A 24 -2.92 -2.60 8.46
CA VAL A 24 -2.87 -2.32 7.03
C VAL A 24 -1.61 -1.54 6.71
N ILE A 25 -1.11 -1.74 5.50
CA ILE A 25 0.07 -1.10 4.95
C ILE A 25 -0.36 -0.38 3.67
N VAL A 26 0.10 0.84 3.49
CA VAL A 26 -0.08 1.57 2.22
C VAL A 26 1.05 1.11 1.29
N SER A 27 0.71 0.33 0.27
CA SER A 27 1.66 -0.26 -0.67
C SER A 27 1.62 0.49 -2.00
N LEU A 28 2.79 0.94 -2.44
CA LEU A 28 3.03 1.61 -3.71
C LEU A 28 3.65 0.61 -4.68
N GLN A 29 2.89 0.24 -5.71
CA GLN A 29 3.32 -0.71 -6.73
C GLN A 29 4.08 0.03 -7.83
N LEU A 30 5.37 -0.29 -7.96
CA LEU A 30 6.28 0.29 -8.93
C LEU A 30 6.80 -0.80 -9.88
N GLU A 31 7.05 -0.41 -11.12
CA GLU A 31 7.64 -1.27 -12.13
C GLU A 31 8.97 -0.67 -12.60
N ALA A 32 9.91 -1.52 -13.02
CA ALA A 32 11.21 -1.08 -13.52
C ALA A 32 11.14 -0.14 -14.74
N SER A 33 10.05 -0.22 -15.51
CA SER A 33 9.74 0.67 -16.64
C SER A 33 9.26 2.06 -16.20
N VAL A 34 8.80 2.20 -14.96
CA VAL A 34 8.25 3.42 -14.40
C VAL A 34 9.32 4.08 -13.55
N GLY A 35 10.18 4.86 -14.20
CA GLY A 35 11.12 5.73 -13.49
C GLY A 35 10.36 6.78 -12.69
N LEU A 36 10.32 6.66 -11.37
CA LEU A 36 9.88 7.75 -10.51
C LEU A 36 11.03 8.77 -10.40
N SER A 37 10.73 10.03 -10.70
CA SER A 37 11.68 11.10 -10.46
C SER A 37 11.87 11.32 -8.95
N ALA A 38 13.01 11.88 -8.56
CA ALA A 38 13.24 12.26 -7.17
C ALA A 38 12.19 13.24 -6.63
N GLY A 39 11.62 14.09 -7.52
CA GLY A 39 10.51 14.99 -7.20
C GLY A 39 9.27 14.23 -6.73
N VAL A 40 8.84 13.21 -7.48
CA VAL A 40 7.66 12.40 -7.12
C VAL A 40 7.88 11.66 -5.80
N ILE A 41 9.10 11.19 -5.52
CA ILE A 41 9.43 10.59 -4.22
C ILE A 41 9.32 11.61 -3.08
N GLY A 42 9.72 12.86 -3.32
CA GLY A 42 9.52 13.98 -2.39
C GLY A 42 8.04 14.25 -2.14
N ASP A 43 7.22 14.26 -3.20
CA ASP A 43 5.78 14.51 -3.11
C ASP A 43 5.07 13.38 -2.33
N ILE A 44 5.42 12.11 -2.56
CA ILE A 44 4.91 10.97 -1.78
C ILE A 44 5.19 11.16 -0.29
N ARG A 45 6.42 11.58 0.05
CA ARG A 45 6.81 11.85 1.44
C ARG A 45 5.98 12.99 2.02
N ALA A 46 5.80 14.09 1.28
CA ALA A 46 5.01 15.23 1.75
C ALA A 46 3.54 14.83 2.04
N VAL A 47 2.94 13.98 1.20
CA VAL A 47 1.60 13.43 1.46
C VAL A 47 1.60 12.58 2.72
N ALA A 48 2.60 11.71 2.91
CA ALA A 48 2.71 10.91 4.12
C ALA A 48 2.78 11.75 5.40
N GLU A 49 3.57 12.82 5.36
CA GLU A 49 3.76 13.72 6.49
C GLU A 49 2.52 14.59 6.75
N SER A 50 1.74 14.90 5.71
CA SER A 50 0.48 15.67 5.81
C SER A 50 -0.69 14.86 6.36
N HIS A 51 -0.61 13.53 6.28
CA HIS A 51 -1.63 12.60 6.77
C HIS A 51 -1.05 11.67 7.83
N PRO A 52 -0.79 12.14 9.06
CA PRO A 52 -0.15 11.34 10.09
C PRO A 52 -1.02 10.15 10.49
N GLY A 53 -0.40 8.97 10.63
CA GLY A 53 -1.08 7.76 11.06
C GLY A 53 -0.13 6.59 11.32
N THR A 54 -0.70 5.42 11.59
CA THR A 54 0.05 4.24 12.04
C THR A 54 0.36 3.24 10.92
N ALA A 55 -0.21 3.42 9.73
CA ALA A 55 0.01 2.50 8.62
C ALA A 55 1.39 2.75 7.99
N PRO A 56 2.29 1.77 7.92
CA PRO A 56 3.59 1.96 7.29
C PRO A 56 3.44 2.07 5.77
N LEU A 57 4.33 2.85 5.16
CA LEU A 57 4.46 2.92 3.71
C LEU A 57 5.37 1.80 3.21
N GLU A 58 4.93 1.08 2.18
CA GLU A 58 5.69 0.02 1.52
C GLU A 58 5.80 0.31 0.03
N VAL A 59 6.96 0.03 -0.56
CA VAL A 59 7.15 0.00 -2.01
C VAL A 59 7.22 -1.46 -2.44
N SER A 60 6.31 -1.88 -3.30
CA SER A 60 6.37 -3.16 -4.00
C SER A 60 6.97 -2.93 -5.38
N TRP A 61 8.19 -3.39 -5.57
CA TRP A 61 8.91 -3.31 -6.84
C TRP A 61 8.71 -4.57 -7.65
N ILE A 62 8.22 -4.44 -8.88
CA ILE A 62 8.05 -5.52 -9.85
C ILE A 62 9.09 -5.36 -10.96
N ASP A 63 9.92 -6.38 -11.14
CA ASP A 63 11.04 -6.36 -12.08
C ASP A 63 10.65 -6.70 -13.53
N GLY A 64 9.37 -6.97 -13.79
CA GLY A 64 8.83 -7.38 -15.09
C GLY A 64 9.18 -8.82 -15.50
N ARG A 65 9.94 -9.56 -14.68
CA ARG A 65 10.35 -10.96 -14.88
C ARG A 65 9.65 -11.92 -13.93
N GLY A 66 8.65 -11.43 -13.20
CA GLY A 66 7.85 -12.20 -12.25
C GLY A 66 8.40 -12.18 -10.82
N SER A 67 9.48 -11.46 -10.54
CA SER A 67 9.96 -11.25 -9.18
C SER A 67 9.42 -9.95 -8.61
N SER A 68 9.04 -9.98 -7.33
CA SER A 68 8.63 -8.78 -6.60
C SER A 68 9.45 -8.64 -5.34
N SER A 69 9.99 -7.45 -5.10
CA SER A 69 10.64 -7.09 -3.84
C SER A 69 9.79 -6.07 -3.09
N ARG A 70 9.76 -6.17 -1.76
CA ARG A 70 8.99 -5.27 -0.90
C ARG A 70 9.94 -4.52 0.02
N PHE A 71 9.84 -3.20 0.00
CA PHE A 71 10.61 -2.29 0.84
C PHE A 71 9.66 -1.54 1.76
N ARG A 72 9.62 -1.94 3.03
CA ARG A 72 8.78 -1.30 4.04
C ARG A 72 9.57 -0.21 4.76
N SER A 73 9.03 1.00 4.79
CA SER A 73 9.59 2.06 5.62
C SER A 73 9.33 1.77 7.10
N ARG A 74 10.34 2.02 7.94
CA ARG A 74 10.23 1.87 9.41
C ARG A 74 9.87 3.17 10.11
N THR A 75 10.05 4.30 9.44
CA THR A 75 9.90 5.65 10.01
C THR A 75 8.83 6.48 9.31
N LEU A 76 8.48 6.12 8.08
CA LEU A 76 7.44 6.81 7.32
C LEU A 76 6.13 6.02 7.44
N THR A 77 5.22 6.55 8.25
CA THR A 77 3.87 6.04 8.45
C THR A 77 2.86 7.13 8.09
N MET A 78 1.65 6.73 7.73
CA MET A 78 0.57 7.65 7.34
C MET A 78 -0.81 7.09 7.72
N ALA A 79 -1.83 7.93 7.61
CA ALA A 79 -3.21 7.50 7.72
C ALA A 79 -3.59 6.64 6.50
N ALA A 80 -4.29 5.53 6.76
CA ALA A 80 -4.85 4.67 5.71
C ALA A 80 -6.31 5.04 5.39
N ASP A 81 -6.65 6.33 5.45
CA ASP A 81 -7.99 6.84 5.22
C ASP A 81 -8.24 7.24 3.76
N GLY A 82 -9.47 7.66 3.46
CA GLY A 82 -9.86 8.01 2.10
C GLY A 82 -9.13 9.24 1.56
N ALA A 83 -8.82 10.23 2.39
CA ALA A 83 -8.19 11.48 1.97
C ALA A 83 -6.73 11.23 1.57
N ALA A 84 -5.95 10.60 2.45
CA ALA A 84 -4.55 10.26 2.23
C ALA A 84 -4.36 9.39 0.97
N LEU A 85 -5.22 8.37 0.81
CA LEU A 85 -5.16 7.48 -0.35
C LEU A 85 -5.57 8.19 -1.64
N THR A 86 -6.51 9.14 -1.59
CA THR A 86 -6.92 9.91 -2.78
C THR A 86 -5.77 10.78 -3.27
N GLU A 87 -5.06 11.43 -2.36
CA GLU A 87 -3.93 12.29 -2.70
C GLU A 87 -2.75 11.48 -3.28
N LEU A 88 -2.39 10.34 -2.68
CA LEU A 88 -1.38 9.45 -3.25
C LEU A 88 -1.76 8.94 -4.64
N ARG A 89 -3.03 8.63 -4.86
CA ARG A 89 -3.53 8.16 -6.17
C ARG A 89 -3.55 9.26 -7.21
N ALA A 90 -3.72 10.52 -6.82
CA ALA A 90 -3.57 11.65 -7.73
C ALA A 90 -2.12 11.76 -8.23
N LEU A 91 -1.14 11.42 -7.38
CA LEU A 91 0.29 11.44 -7.74
C LEU A 91 0.72 10.24 -8.60
N LEU A 92 0.29 9.03 -8.23
CA LEU A 92 0.84 7.78 -8.80
C LEU A 92 -0.12 7.05 -9.73
N GLY A 93 -1.39 7.43 -9.74
CA GLY A 93 -2.48 6.70 -10.38
C GLY A 93 -3.12 5.67 -9.43
N HIS A 94 -4.41 5.42 -9.66
CA HIS A 94 -5.22 4.54 -8.81
C HIS A 94 -4.64 3.13 -8.67
N GLU A 95 -4.19 2.56 -9.80
CA GLU A 95 -3.71 1.17 -9.88
C GLU A 95 -2.44 0.89 -9.08
N ARG A 96 -1.68 1.94 -8.74
CA ARG A 96 -0.39 1.83 -8.06
C ARG A 96 -0.49 1.95 -6.55
N VAL A 97 -1.64 2.35 -6.00
CA VAL A 97 -1.80 2.58 -4.55
C VAL A 97 -2.80 1.59 -3.98
N ARG A 98 -2.30 0.64 -3.19
CA ARG A 98 -3.07 -0.46 -2.63
C ARG A 98 -2.96 -0.47 -1.11
N LEU A 99 -4.04 -0.84 -0.44
CA LEU A 99 -3.96 -1.25 0.96
C LEU A 99 -3.71 -2.74 0.99
N VAL A 100 -2.64 -3.15 1.66
CA VAL A 100 -2.32 -4.57 1.88
C VAL A 100 -2.37 -4.89 3.36
N ARG A 101 -2.63 -6.16 3.68
CA ARG A 101 -2.66 -6.61 5.06
C ARG A 101 -1.27 -6.51 5.68
N GLY A 102 -1.20 -5.92 6.87
CA GLY A 102 -0.01 -5.97 7.71
C GLY A 102 0.26 -7.41 8.14
N ASN A 103 1.49 -7.86 7.93
CA ASN A 103 1.98 -9.15 8.40
C ASN A 103 2.72 -8.97 9.73
#